data_AF-A0A955LUR3-F1
#
_entry.id   AF-A0A955LUR3-F1
#
_cell.length_a   1.000
_cell.length_b   1.000
_cell.length_c   1.000
_cell.angle_alpha   90.00
_cell.angle_beta   90.00
_cell.angle_gamma   90.00
#
_symmetry.space_group_name_H-M   'P 1'
#
loop_
_entity.id
_entity.type
_entity.pdbx_description
1 polymer ?
#
loop_
_entity_poly.entity_id
_entity_poly.type
_entity_poly.pdbx_seq_one_letter_code
_entity_poly.pdbx_strand_id
1 'polypeptide(L)'
;QALEAYHRRVMGGEFMSGTDLDDLRNILMNAIPETTTGDFRKSLEGKLKYINEFSLMKRLKDIFDQHSEVAKYFGMKRKPFTKLITDWRNYLTHFDEDSRRKLNIPDDQYYLELYYHVVKMKILLECCLMSEIGLDSKQLEFLKDHAKYNYLFHPK
;
A
#
# COMPACT_ATOMS: atom_id res chain seq x y z
N GLN A 1 -0.33 -4.05 5.58
CA GLN A 1 -1.30 -4.19 6.68
C GLN A 1 -1.41 -2.95 7.55
N ALA A 2 -0.43 -2.58 8.41
CA ALA A 2 -0.58 -1.43 9.31
C ALA A 2 -0.94 -0.10 8.60
N LEU A 3 -0.21 0.26 7.53
CA LEU A 3 -0.51 1.43 6.70
C LEU A 3 -1.89 1.36 6.02
N GLU A 4 -2.34 0.16 5.63
CA GLU A 4 -3.68 -0.02 5.04
C GLU A 4 -4.78 0.23 6.06
N ALA A 5 -4.60 -0.30 7.28
CA ALA A 5 -5.53 -0.09 8.38
C ALA A 5 -5.61 1.38 8.78
N TYR A 6 -4.47 2.06 8.88
CA TYR A 6 -4.41 3.51 9.09
C TYR A 6 -5.21 4.26 8.02
N HIS A 7 -4.90 4.02 6.73
CA HIS A 7 -5.60 4.71 5.64
C HIS A 7 -7.10 4.48 5.71
N ARG A 8 -7.56 3.22 5.87
CA ARG A 8 -8.98 2.90 5.97
C ARG A 8 -9.67 3.69 7.08
N ARG A 9 -8.99 3.87 8.21
CA ARG A 9 -9.58 4.49 9.40
C ARG A 9 -9.57 6.01 9.36
N VAL A 10 -8.52 6.60 8.82
CA VAL A 10 -8.24 8.04 8.91
C VAL A 10 -8.55 8.77 7.60
N MET A 11 -8.16 8.19 6.47
CA MET A 11 -8.29 8.81 5.14
C MET A 11 -9.51 8.32 4.36
N GLY A 12 -10.26 7.36 4.92
CA GLY A 12 -11.34 6.64 4.22
C GLY A 12 -10.80 5.63 3.21
N GLY A 13 -11.49 5.44 2.08
CA GLY A 13 -10.95 4.65 0.98
C GLY A 13 -11.96 3.96 0.11
N GLU A 14 -12.83 4.77 -0.49
CA GLU A 14 -13.87 4.34 -1.42
C GLU A 14 -13.80 5.20 -2.69
N PHE A 15 -14.03 4.61 -3.86
CA PHE A 15 -14.03 5.34 -5.14
C PHE A 15 -15.30 6.17 -5.32
N MET A 16 -16.43 5.66 -4.86
CA MET A 16 -17.74 6.26 -4.98
C MET A 16 -18.45 6.20 -3.63
N SER A 17 -19.26 7.20 -3.31
CA SER A 17 -20.10 7.20 -2.10
C SER A 17 -21.56 7.06 -2.49
N GLY A 18 -22.37 6.38 -1.68
CA GLY A 18 -23.83 6.39 -1.80
C GLY A 18 -24.46 5.32 -2.69
N THR A 19 -25.70 5.57 -3.10
CA THR A 19 -26.65 4.66 -3.77
C THR A 19 -26.17 4.15 -5.13
N ASP A 20 -25.39 4.93 -5.86
CA ASP A 20 -24.89 4.58 -7.20
C ASP A 20 -24.01 3.33 -7.21
N LEU A 21 -23.37 3.03 -6.08
CA LEU A 21 -22.53 1.85 -5.94
C LEU A 21 -23.34 0.55 -5.87
N ASP A 22 -24.47 0.56 -5.19
CA ASP A 22 -25.29 -0.63 -5.01
C ASP A 22 -26.00 -1.00 -6.31
N ASP A 23 -26.44 -0.01 -7.08
CA ASP A 23 -26.96 -0.21 -8.44
C ASP A 23 -25.89 -0.78 -9.36
N LEU A 24 -24.67 -0.21 -9.36
CA LEU A 24 -23.56 -0.73 -10.15
C LEU A 24 -23.20 -2.17 -9.75
N ARG A 25 -23.17 -2.47 -8.44
CA ARG A 25 -22.91 -3.84 -7.94
C ARG A 25 -23.97 -4.81 -8.44
N ASN A 26 -25.25 -4.45 -8.36
CA ASN A 26 -26.35 -5.29 -8.84
C ASN A 26 -26.23 -5.56 -10.34
N ILE A 27 -25.93 -4.54 -11.14
CA ILE A 27 -25.68 -4.68 -12.58
C ILE A 27 -24.53 -5.66 -12.84
N LEU A 28 -23.40 -5.49 -12.15
CA LEU A 28 -22.23 -6.36 -12.32
C LEU A 28 -22.47 -7.80 -11.86
N MET A 29 -23.20 -7.99 -10.76
CA MET A 29 -23.58 -9.31 -10.24
C MET A 29 -24.51 -10.05 -11.21
N ASN A 30 -25.49 -9.36 -11.77
CA ASN A 30 -26.44 -9.91 -12.74
C ASN A 30 -25.78 -10.20 -14.10
N ALA A 31 -24.67 -9.53 -14.41
CA ALA A 31 -23.90 -9.79 -15.62
C ALA A 31 -23.02 -11.06 -15.53
N ILE A 32 -22.87 -11.69 -14.36
CA ILE A 32 -22.09 -12.93 -14.22
C ILE A 32 -22.87 -14.08 -14.88
N PRO A 33 -22.33 -14.71 -15.96
CA PRO A 33 -23.03 -15.76 -16.68
C PRO A 33 -23.44 -16.92 -15.77
N GLU A 34 -24.61 -17.51 -16.03
CA GLU A 34 -25.09 -18.69 -15.29
C GLU A 34 -24.15 -19.90 -15.43
N THR A 35 -23.39 -19.96 -16.53
CA THR A 35 -22.34 -20.97 -16.75
C THR A 35 -21.18 -20.84 -15.76
N THR A 36 -21.04 -19.69 -15.10
CA THR A 36 -20.07 -19.48 -14.02
C THR A 36 -20.69 -19.94 -12.70
N THR A 37 -20.32 -21.15 -12.26
CA THR A 37 -20.93 -21.81 -11.09
C THR A 37 -19.91 -22.09 -9.99
N GLY A 38 -20.40 -22.57 -8.85
CA GLY A 38 -19.56 -23.06 -7.75
C GLY A 38 -18.65 -21.99 -7.14
N ASP A 39 -17.42 -22.39 -6.83
CA ASP A 39 -16.47 -21.54 -6.10
C ASP A 39 -15.94 -20.38 -6.95
N PHE A 40 -15.92 -20.53 -8.29
CA PHE A 40 -15.52 -19.42 -9.14
C PHE A 40 -16.54 -18.28 -9.10
N ARG A 41 -17.84 -18.60 -9.12
CA ARG A 41 -18.90 -17.60 -8.93
C ARG A 41 -18.75 -16.89 -7.58
N LYS A 42 -18.63 -17.65 -6.49
CA LYS A 42 -18.43 -17.08 -5.15
C LYS A 42 -17.20 -16.18 -5.06
N SER A 43 -16.11 -16.53 -5.74
CA SER A 43 -14.90 -15.70 -5.82
C SER A 43 -15.17 -14.36 -6.51
N LEU A 44 -15.93 -14.35 -7.62
CA LEU A 44 -16.32 -13.11 -8.30
C LEU A 44 -17.23 -12.25 -7.43
N GLU A 45 -18.26 -12.84 -6.83
CA GLU A 45 -19.18 -12.15 -5.92
C GLU A 45 -18.42 -11.53 -4.73
N GLY A 46 -17.47 -12.28 -4.16
CA GLY A 46 -16.58 -11.80 -3.11
C GLY A 46 -15.71 -10.61 -3.53
N LYS A 47 -15.21 -10.59 -4.78
CA LYS A 47 -14.47 -9.44 -5.33
C LYS A 47 -15.37 -8.23 -5.53
N LEU A 48 -16.58 -8.43 -6.06
CA LEU A 48 -17.55 -7.36 -6.30
C LEU A 48 -18.02 -6.69 -5.00
N LYS A 49 -18.10 -7.45 -3.90
CA LYS A 49 -18.41 -6.91 -2.57
C LYS A 49 -17.47 -5.75 -2.19
N TYR A 50 -16.18 -5.89 -2.47
CA TYR A 50 -15.15 -4.91 -2.11
C TYR A 50 -14.66 -4.07 -3.30
N ILE A 51 -15.40 -4.05 -4.43
CA ILE A 51 -14.98 -3.38 -5.67
C ILE A 51 -14.73 -1.88 -5.49
N ASN A 52 -15.44 -1.26 -4.55
CA ASN A 52 -15.32 0.16 -4.27
C ASN A 52 -14.13 0.50 -3.37
N GLU A 53 -13.49 -0.49 -2.74
CA GLU A 53 -12.39 -0.22 -1.83
C GLU A 53 -11.12 0.17 -2.59
N PHE A 54 -10.41 1.17 -2.08
CA PHE A 54 -9.08 1.49 -2.60
C PHE A 54 -8.12 0.30 -2.50
N SER A 55 -7.37 0.08 -3.59
CA SER A 55 -6.27 -0.88 -3.62
C SER A 55 -5.11 -0.44 -2.70
N LEU A 56 -4.26 -1.40 -2.31
CA LEU A 56 -3.03 -1.12 -1.55
C LEU A 56 -2.21 0.01 -2.20
N MET A 57 -2.03 -0.04 -3.52
CA MET A 57 -1.26 0.97 -4.25
C MET A 57 -1.88 2.36 -4.14
N LYS A 58 -3.22 2.49 -4.24
CA LYS A 58 -3.89 3.79 -4.08
C LYS A 58 -3.70 4.32 -2.66
N ARG A 59 -3.90 3.46 -1.65
CA ARG A 59 -3.72 3.82 -0.23
C ARG A 59 -2.30 4.29 0.06
N LEU A 60 -1.28 3.58 -0.44
CA LEU A 60 0.12 3.98 -0.25
C LEU A 60 0.46 5.29 -0.97
N LYS A 61 -0.16 5.57 -2.13
CA LYS A 61 0.01 6.84 -2.82
C LYS A 61 -0.55 8.00 -2.00
N ASP A 62 -1.74 7.83 -1.44
CA ASP A 62 -2.39 8.88 -0.64
C ASP A 62 -1.59 9.18 0.64
N ILE A 63 -1.13 8.14 1.35
CA ILE A 63 -0.23 8.30 2.50
C ILE A 63 1.08 8.99 2.09
N PHE A 64 1.67 8.57 0.97
CA PHE A 64 2.91 9.17 0.48
C PHE A 64 2.71 10.66 0.18
N ASP A 65 1.60 11.02 -0.46
CA ASP A 65 1.30 12.39 -0.85
C ASP A 65 1.08 13.29 0.38
N GLN A 66 0.48 12.76 1.45
CA GLN A 66 0.34 13.48 2.73
C GLN A 66 1.69 13.73 3.43
N HIS A 67 2.66 12.83 3.29
CA HIS A 67 3.97 12.91 3.97
C HIS A 67 5.14 13.05 2.98
N SER A 68 4.92 13.72 1.84
CA SER A 68 5.87 13.73 0.73
C SER A 68 7.23 14.31 1.09
N GLU A 69 7.27 15.34 1.94
CA GLU A 69 8.51 16.00 2.34
C GLU A 69 9.39 15.06 3.16
N VAL A 70 8.83 14.41 4.19
CA VAL A 70 9.53 13.39 4.97
C VAL A 70 9.93 12.22 4.07
N ALA A 71 9.04 11.78 3.18
CA ALA A 71 9.30 10.65 2.32
C ALA A 71 10.49 10.88 1.36
N LYS A 72 10.61 12.09 0.80
CA LYS A 72 11.73 12.48 -0.08
C LYS A 72 13.07 12.44 0.65
N TYR A 73 13.13 12.84 1.93
CA TYR A 73 14.38 12.77 2.70
C TYR A 73 14.93 11.35 2.76
N PHE A 74 14.08 10.34 2.97
CA PHE A 74 14.50 8.93 2.97
C PHE A 74 14.65 8.30 1.57
N GLY A 75 14.81 9.13 0.53
CA GLY A 75 15.01 8.69 -0.85
C GLY A 75 13.82 7.95 -1.45
N MET A 76 12.62 8.08 -0.86
CA MET A 76 11.43 7.43 -1.40
C MET A 76 10.88 8.24 -2.57
N LYS A 77 10.73 7.59 -3.73
CA LYS A 77 10.02 8.16 -4.89
C LYS A 77 8.63 7.55 -4.96
N ARG A 78 7.59 8.40 -4.98
CA ARG A 78 6.17 7.99 -4.96
C ARG A 78 5.86 6.76 -5.82
N LYS A 79 6.09 6.84 -7.13
CA LYS A 79 5.67 5.78 -8.08
C LYS A 79 6.52 4.51 -7.93
N PRO A 80 7.87 4.56 -7.90
CA PRO A 80 8.69 3.37 -7.66
C PRO A 80 8.40 2.69 -6.31
N PHE A 81 8.31 3.48 -5.23
CA PHE A 81 8.12 2.96 -3.87
C PHE A 81 6.78 2.25 -3.71
N THR A 82 5.68 2.91 -4.09
CA THR A 82 4.33 2.33 -3.94
C THR A 82 4.11 1.10 -4.83
N LYS A 83 4.70 1.11 -6.04
CA LYS A 83 4.67 -0.06 -6.93
C LYS A 83 5.45 -1.23 -6.33
N LEU A 84 6.69 -1.00 -5.92
CA LEU A 84 7.56 -2.05 -5.41
C LEU A 84 6.96 -2.72 -4.17
N ILE A 85 6.40 -1.96 -3.22
CA ILE A 85 5.71 -2.53 -2.06
C ILE A 85 4.50 -3.38 -2.46
N THR A 86 3.72 -2.92 -3.45
CA THR A 86 2.56 -3.68 -3.93
C THR A 86 3.00 -4.99 -4.58
N ASP A 87 4.05 -4.96 -5.39
CA ASP A 87 4.61 -6.15 -6.04
C ASP A 87 5.20 -7.12 -5.00
N TRP A 88 5.90 -6.61 -3.99
CA TRP A 88 6.40 -7.39 -2.85
C TRP A 88 5.27 -8.07 -2.08
N ARG A 89 4.19 -7.34 -1.75
CA ARG A 89 3.05 -7.92 -1.03
C ARG A 89 2.40 -9.02 -1.87
N ASN A 90 2.20 -8.78 -3.16
CA ASN A 90 1.61 -9.76 -4.07
C ASN A 90 2.48 -11.03 -4.12
N TYR A 91 3.79 -10.88 -4.31
CA TYR A 91 4.72 -12.00 -4.30
C TYR A 91 4.68 -12.78 -2.98
N LEU A 92 4.76 -12.11 -1.83
CA LEU A 92 4.73 -12.76 -0.51
C LEU A 92 3.38 -13.40 -0.15
N THR A 93 2.33 -13.11 -0.92
CA THR A 93 0.99 -13.72 -0.72
C THR A 93 0.78 -14.90 -1.66
N HIS A 94 1.19 -14.77 -2.92
CA HIS A 94 0.90 -15.75 -3.98
C HIS A 94 2.08 -16.67 -4.29
N PHE A 95 3.29 -16.30 -3.87
CA PHE A 95 4.55 -16.99 -4.14
C PHE A 95 4.74 -17.37 -5.62
N ASP A 96 4.20 -16.56 -6.54
CA ASP A 96 4.26 -16.83 -7.97
C ASP A 96 5.56 -16.27 -8.59
N GLU A 97 6.14 -17.05 -9.51
CA GLU A 97 7.41 -16.75 -10.19
C GLU A 97 7.34 -15.46 -11.02
N ASP A 98 6.18 -15.14 -11.60
CA ASP A 98 6.01 -13.92 -12.38
C ASP A 98 6.13 -12.68 -11.48
N SER A 99 5.57 -12.72 -10.27
CA SER A 99 5.74 -11.68 -9.26
C SER A 99 7.18 -11.59 -8.77
N ARG A 100 7.88 -12.72 -8.58
CA ARG A 100 9.31 -12.72 -8.22
C ARG A 100 10.17 -12.03 -9.28
N ARG A 101 9.92 -12.32 -10.56
CA ARG A 101 10.62 -11.71 -11.71
C ARG A 101 10.35 -10.20 -11.80
N LYS A 102 9.12 -9.76 -11.52
CA LYS A 102 8.75 -8.33 -11.53
C LYS A 102 9.51 -7.50 -10.49
N LEU A 103 9.92 -8.11 -9.37
CA LEU A 103 10.74 -7.41 -8.37
C LEU A 103 12.10 -7.01 -8.96
N ASN A 104 12.67 -7.83 -9.85
CA ASN A 104 13.96 -7.58 -10.49
C ASN A 104 15.09 -7.27 -9.48
N ILE A 105 15.10 -8.00 -8.36
CA ILE A 105 16.11 -7.87 -7.29
C ILE A 105 16.97 -9.12 -7.28
N PRO A 106 18.32 -8.99 -7.38
CA PRO A 106 19.27 -10.09 -7.23
C PRO A 106 19.04 -10.89 -5.95
N ASP A 107 19.27 -12.20 -5.99
CA ASP A 107 19.00 -13.08 -4.83
C ASP A 107 19.84 -12.73 -3.60
N ASP A 108 21.08 -12.29 -3.80
CA ASP A 108 21.99 -11.84 -2.75
C ASP A 108 21.55 -10.51 -2.10
N GLN A 109 20.74 -9.71 -2.79
CA GLN A 109 20.21 -8.44 -2.30
C GLN A 109 18.75 -8.51 -1.82
N TYR A 110 18.05 -9.61 -2.09
CA TYR A 110 16.62 -9.78 -1.85
C TYR A 110 16.19 -9.39 -0.43
N TYR A 111 16.84 -9.97 0.58
CA TYR A 111 16.47 -9.72 1.98
C TYR A 111 16.84 -8.32 2.45
N LEU A 112 17.95 -7.79 1.93
CA LEU A 112 18.42 -6.44 2.25
C LEU A 112 17.46 -5.39 1.69
N GLU A 113 17.06 -5.52 0.42
CA GLU A 113 16.08 -4.66 -0.22
C GLU A 113 14.72 -4.74 0.48
N LEU A 114 14.25 -5.95 0.80
CA LEU A 114 13.01 -6.14 1.56
C LEU A 114 13.08 -5.42 2.91
N TYR A 115 14.18 -5.59 3.64
CA TYR A 115 14.40 -4.93 4.93
C TYR A 115 14.34 -3.40 4.80
N TYR A 116 15.06 -2.81 3.84
CA TYR A 116 15.05 -1.37 3.62
C TYR A 116 13.65 -0.83 3.29
N HIS A 117 12.86 -1.56 2.50
CA HIS A 117 11.50 -1.16 2.18
C HIS A 117 10.56 -1.28 3.39
N VAL A 118 10.70 -2.30 4.22
CA VAL A 118 9.96 -2.43 5.49
C VAL A 118 10.28 -1.25 6.42
N VAL A 119 11.54 -0.85 6.53
CA VAL A 119 11.94 0.30 7.36
C VAL A 119 11.31 1.59 6.84
N LYS A 120 11.37 1.84 5.52
CA LYS A 120 10.72 2.98 4.89
C LYS A 120 9.20 3.00 5.14
N MET A 121 8.54 1.85 5.10
CA MET A 121 7.12 1.73 5.47
C MET A 121 6.86 2.04 6.95
N LYS A 122 7.77 1.64 7.86
CA LYS A 122 7.66 1.99 9.29
C LYS A 122 7.80 3.49 9.51
N ILE A 123 8.72 4.14 8.81
CA ILE A 123 8.87 5.61 8.85
C ILE A 123 7.57 6.30 8.44
N LEU A 124 6.96 5.89 7.32
CA LEU A 124 5.66 6.44 6.90
C LEU A 124 4.56 6.21 7.94
N LEU A 125 4.53 5.04 8.57
CA LEU A 125 3.56 4.74 9.63
C LEU A 125 3.79 5.61 10.86
N GLU A 126 5.03 5.86 11.24
CA GLU A 126 5.37 6.79 12.34
C GLU A 126 4.94 8.21 12.00
N CYS A 127 5.16 8.67 10.75
CA CYS A 127 4.67 9.98 10.29
C CYS A 127 3.15 10.08 10.41
N CYS A 128 2.43 9.04 9.98
CA CYS A 128 0.97 8.95 10.10
C CYS A 128 0.54 9.11 11.56
N LEU A 129 1.07 8.30 12.47
CA LEU A 129 0.71 8.33 13.88
C LEU A 129 1.08 9.65 14.58
N MET A 130 2.21 10.25 14.20
CA MET A 130 2.65 11.53 14.74
C MET A 130 1.77 12.69 14.25
N SER A 131 1.29 12.65 13.01
CA SER A 131 0.33 13.65 12.54
C SER A 131 -1.01 13.56 13.26
N GLU A 132 -1.46 12.36 13.67
CA GLU A 132 -2.69 12.21 14.47
C GLU A 132 -2.59 12.82 15.87
N ILE A 133 -1.38 12.96 16.42
CA ILE A 133 -1.15 13.65 17.71
C ILE A 133 -0.82 15.15 17.52
N GLY A 134 -0.95 15.68 16.31
CA GLY A 134 -0.86 17.11 16.01
C GLY A 134 0.51 17.59 15.53
N LEU A 135 1.45 16.70 15.17
CA LEU A 135 2.72 17.13 14.58
C LEU A 135 2.58 17.41 13.07
N ASP A 136 3.05 18.59 12.66
CA ASP A 136 3.10 18.97 11.25
C ASP A 136 4.34 18.42 10.53
N SER A 137 4.37 18.55 9.20
CA SER A 137 5.46 18.03 8.38
C SER A 137 6.84 18.63 8.70
N LYS A 138 6.92 19.87 9.22
CA LYS A 138 8.20 20.49 9.60
C LYS A 138 8.70 19.88 10.89
N GLN A 139 7.80 19.64 11.84
CA GLN A 139 8.15 18.97 13.09
C GLN A 139 8.62 17.54 12.84
N LEU A 140 8.03 16.82 11.87
CA LEU A 140 8.47 15.47 11.52
C LEU A 140 9.88 15.39 10.92
N GLU A 141 10.51 16.52 10.56
CA GLU A 141 11.88 16.51 10.03
C GLU A 141 12.89 15.90 11.00
N PHE A 142 12.65 15.93 12.33
CA PHE A 142 13.59 15.33 13.29
C PHE A 142 13.83 13.83 13.03
N LEU A 143 12.90 13.15 12.35
CA LEU A 143 13.05 11.74 11.99
C LEU A 143 14.30 11.48 11.14
N LYS A 144 14.78 12.48 10.37
CA LYS A 144 16.00 12.35 9.55
C LYS A 144 17.26 12.21 10.41
N ASP A 145 17.26 12.83 11.58
CA ASP A 145 18.40 12.87 12.51
C ASP A 145 18.28 11.79 13.60
N HIS A 146 17.17 11.05 13.60
CA HIS A 146 16.90 10.04 14.61
C HIS A 146 17.85 8.85 14.40
N ALA A 147 18.70 8.56 15.41
CA ALA A 147 19.75 7.55 15.35
C ALA A 147 19.31 6.18 14.82
N LYS A 148 18.04 5.81 15.07
CA LYS A 148 17.38 4.62 14.54
C LYS A 148 17.44 4.49 13.02
N TYR A 149 17.49 5.58 12.25
CA TYR A 149 17.41 5.58 10.79
C TYR A 149 18.70 5.99 10.08
N ASN A 150 19.76 6.32 10.84
CA ASN A 150 21.02 6.80 10.27
C ASN A 150 21.66 5.82 9.27
N TYR A 151 21.48 4.51 9.46
CA TYR A 151 22.03 3.49 8.56
C TYR A 151 21.37 3.51 7.16
N LEU A 152 20.20 4.13 6.99
CA LEU A 152 19.55 4.28 5.69
C LEU A 152 20.28 5.28 4.78
N PHE A 153 21.02 6.22 5.38
CA PHE A 153 21.76 7.27 4.67
C PHE A 153 23.23 6.89 4.44
N HIS A 154 23.74 5.93 5.22
CA HIS A 154 25.10 5.41 5.14
C HIS A 154 25.08 3.88 5.12
N PRO A 155 24.62 3.26 4.02
CA PRO A 155 24.76 1.82 3.86
C PRO A 155 26.26 1.47 3.87
N LYS A 156 26.65 0.58 4.79
CA LYS A 156 28.01 0.02 4.85
C LYS A 156 28.26 -0.92 3.68
#